data_AF-A0AAW6R6V3-F1
#
_entry.id   AF-A0AAW6R6V3-F1
#
_cell.length_a   1.000
_cell.length_b   1.000
_cell.length_c   1.000
_cell.angle_alpha   90.00
_cell.angle_beta   90.00
_cell.angle_gamma   90.00
#
_symmetry.space_group_name_H-M   'P 1'
#
loop_
_entity.id
_entity.type
_entity.pdbx_description
1 polymer ?
#
loop_
_entity_poly.entity_id
_entity_poly.type
_entity_poly.pdbx_seq_one_letter_code
_entity_poly.pdbx_strand_id
1 'polypeptide(L)'
;MTYPPDGSGGYPPGGYPGTYGPGGYPQGPPPPPPRSPWTSPAVLVAIGAGVLLVVAGVLAAFLLIPADEESTDTAAASSTASEPPTITSTVTQPPPATPTTSTPPPPTVPNRPAPTVAGADWQGFVTGPRCNAADDPAVAIGQTSRSRVVICQVGNQTGRWYYKGQAPEGGIELQFPTRVGNTFEARNGAVRYLVSPSSLTITEGGSVLANEPMLAYWSSLG
;
A
#
# COMPACT_ATOMS: atom_id res chain seq x y z
N MET A 1 -31.10 -66.22 -9.85
CA MET A 1 -29.76 -65.81 -10.32
C MET A 1 -28.76 -66.48 -9.41
N THR A 2 -27.94 -67.35 -9.99
CA THR A 2 -26.99 -68.26 -9.33
C THR A 2 -25.67 -67.53 -9.09
N TYR A 3 -25.13 -67.63 -7.87
CA TYR A 3 -23.78 -67.20 -7.51
C TYR A 3 -22.81 -68.40 -7.61
N PRO A 4 -21.58 -68.22 -8.11
CA PRO A 4 -20.48 -69.15 -7.86
C PRO A 4 -19.66 -68.76 -6.61
N PRO A 5 -19.05 -69.73 -5.89
CA PRO A 5 -18.04 -69.49 -4.85
C PRO A 5 -16.62 -69.96 -5.25
N ASP A 6 -15.68 -69.76 -4.31
CA ASP A 6 -14.23 -70.09 -4.25
C ASP A 6 -13.25 -69.06 -4.86
N GLY A 7 -12.13 -68.72 -4.23
CA GLY A 7 -11.44 -69.21 -3.02
C GLY A 7 -10.49 -68.11 -2.49
N SER A 8 -10.32 -67.96 -1.17
CA SER A 8 -9.31 -68.60 -0.31
C SER A 8 -7.89 -68.01 -0.44
N GLY A 9 -7.35 -67.51 0.69
CA GLY A 9 -5.94 -67.12 0.81
C GLY A 9 -5.66 -66.07 1.88
N GLY A 10 -5.59 -66.51 3.15
CA GLY A 10 -5.24 -65.66 4.29
C GLY A 10 -3.77 -65.22 4.30
N TYR A 11 -3.54 -64.04 4.87
CA TYR A 11 -2.22 -63.49 5.17
C TYR A 11 -1.66 -64.07 6.48
N PRO A 12 -0.39 -64.52 6.52
CA PRO A 12 0.37 -64.59 7.76
C PRO A 12 1.31 -63.38 7.91
N PRO A 13 1.64 -62.95 9.15
CA PRO A 13 2.57 -61.85 9.43
C PRO A 13 3.99 -62.36 9.70
N GLY A 14 4.98 -61.63 9.19
CA GLY A 14 6.41 -61.77 9.52
C GLY A 14 7.11 -60.53 8.96
N GLY A 15 8.03 -59.83 9.61
CA GLY A 15 9.08 -60.26 10.53
C GLY A 15 10.39 -59.68 9.96
N TYR A 16 10.90 -58.60 10.54
CA TYR A 16 12.30 -58.16 10.36
C TYR A 16 13.14 -58.82 11.47
N PRO A 17 14.50 -58.89 11.42
CA PRO A 17 15.45 -58.20 10.53
C PRO A 17 16.62 -59.09 10.00
N GLY A 18 17.50 -58.54 9.15
CA GLY A 18 18.86 -59.10 8.98
C GLY A 18 19.53 -58.93 7.61
N THR A 19 20.27 -57.82 7.48
CA THR A 19 21.65 -57.71 6.94
C THR A 19 22.12 -58.32 5.60
N TYR A 20 22.84 -57.44 4.87
CA TYR A 20 23.84 -57.62 3.80
C TYR A 20 23.38 -57.53 2.33
N GLY A 21 23.71 -56.39 1.70
CA GLY A 21 23.77 -56.18 0.26
C GLY A 21 24.78 -55.05 -0.08
N PRO A 22 25.74 -55.25 -1.02
CA PRO A 22 26.89 -54.36 -1.22
C PRO A 22 26.66 -53.33 -2.34
N GLY A 23 27.14 -52.09 -2.15
CA GLY A 23 27.15 -51.08 -3.21
C GLY A 23 27.25 -49.64 -2.69
N GLY A 24 28.32 -49.31 -1.98
CA GLY A 24 28.61 -47.94 -1.54
C GLY A 24 29.55 -47.24 -2.53
N TYR A 25 29.08 -46.19 -3.21
CA TYR A 25 29.97 -45.21 -3.83
C TYR A 25 30.47 -44.26 -2.74
N PRO A 26 31.78 -43.98 -2.63
CA PRO A 26 32.28 -43.01 -1.66
C PRO A 26 31.84 -41.60 -2.07
N GLN A 27 31.00 -40.96 -1.24
CA GLN A 27 30.69 -39.53 -1.33
C GLN A 27 31.93 -38.75 -0.87
N GLY A 28 32.56 -38.00 -1.78
CA GLY A 28 33.61 -37.06 -1.43
C GLY A 28 33.07 -35.90 -0.58
N PRO A 29 33.93 -35.18 0.16
CA PRO A 29 33.52 -34.03 0.96
C PRO A 29 32.88 -32.94 0.06
N PRO A 30 31.84 -32.24 0.55
CA PRO A 30 31.16 -31.21 -0.22
C PRO A 30 32.12 -30.03 -0.53
N PRO A 31 31.95 -29.35 -1.69
CA PRO A 31 32.76 -28.20 -2.03
C PRO A 31 32.54 -27.05 -1.03
N PRO A 32 33.58 -26.24 -0.71
CA PRO A 32 33.42 -25.08 0.16
C PRO A 32 32.48 -24.04 -0.47
N PRO A 33 31.72 -23.28 0.34
CA PRO A 33 30.81 -22.26 -0.17
C PRO A 33 31.58 -21.13 -0.87
N PRO A 34 31.00 -20.52 -1.92
CA PRO A 34 31.60 -19.36 -2.58
C PRO A 34 31.71 -18.18 -1.61
N ARG A 35 32.88 -17.54 -1.56
CA ARG A 35 33.12 -16.36 -0.72
C ARG A 35 32.46 -15.14 -1.37
N SER A 36 31.60 -14.45 -0.62
CA SER A 36 30.94 -13.22 -1.10
C SER A 36 31.95 -12.08 -1.27
N PRO A 37 31.93 -11.35 -2.41
CA PRO A 37 32.85 -10.23 -2.63
C PRO A 37 32.57 -9.01 -1.72
N TRP A 38 31.42 -9.00 -1.04
CA TRP A 38 30.94 -7.89 -0.20
C TRP A 38 31.66 -7.72 1.14
N THR A 39 32.47 -8.69 1.56
CA THR A 39 33.31 -8.61 2.78
C THR A 39 34.75 -8.20 2.50
N SER A 40 35.05 -7.76 1.27
CA SER A 40 36.39 -7.27 0.93
C SER A 40 36.62 -5.89 1.57
N PRO A 41 37.72 -5.68 2.32
CA PRO A 41 38.01 -4.40 2.97
C PRO A 41 38.08 -3.23 1.97
N ALA A 42 38.46 -3.49 0.71
CA ALA A 42 38.46 -2.49 -0.36
C ALA A 42 37.05 -1.96 -0.71
N VAL A 43 36.02 -2.81 -0.67
CA VAL A 43 34.64 -2.41 -0.97
C VAL A 43 34.09 -1.52 0.16
N LEU A 44 34.41 -1.85 1.42
CA LEU A 44 34.02 -1.04 2.58
C LEU A 44 34.66 0.35 2.55
N VAL A 45 35.93 0.46 2.15
CA VAL A 45 36.63 1.75 2.02
C VAL A 45 36.01 2.61 0.91
N ALA A 46 35.64 2.01 -0.22
CA ALA A 46 35.00 2.74 -1.33
C ALA A 46 33.63 3.30 -0.95
N ILE A 47 32.82 2.54 -0.20
CA ILE A 47 31.51 3.00 0.31
C ILE A 47 31.69 4.17 1.28
N GLY A 48 32.63 4.05 2.22
CA GLY A 48 32.93 5.12 3.18
C GLY A 48 33.34 6.44 2.50
N ALA A 49 34.21 6.38 1.49
CA ALA A 49 34.63 7.56 0.73
C ALA A 49 33.48 8.20 -0.04
N GLY A 50 32.58 7.40 -0.64
CA GLY A 50 31.42 7.91 -1.37
C GLY A 50 30.42 8.65 -0.48
N VAL A 51 30.11 8.11 0.70
CA VAL A 51 29.18 8.75 1.66
C VAL A 51 29.73 10.10 2.12
N LEU A 52 31.03 10.19 2.38
CA LEU A 52 31.66 11.42 2.89
C LEU A 52 31.62 12.56 1.86
N LEU A 53 31.77 12.25 0.56
CA LEU A 53 31.62 13.22 -0.52
C LEU A 53 30.19 13.75 -0.67
N VAL A 54 29.18 12.88 -0.51
CA VAL A 54 27.77 13.29 -0.60
C VAL A 54 27.40 14.24 0.56
N VAL A 55 27.83 13.93 1.78
CA VAL A 55 27.58 14.78 2.96
C VAL A 55 28.24 16.15 2.80
N ALA A 56 29.48 16.21 2.31
CA ALA A 56 30.17 17.47 2.04
C ALA A 56 29.45 18.31 0.97
N GLY A 57 28.92 17.68 -0.09
CA GLY A 57 28.16 18.37 -1.14
C GLY A 57 26.86 18.98 -0.65
N VAL A 58 26.09 18.28 0.19
CA VAL A 58 24.82 18.79 0.74
C VAL A 58 25.05 19.97 1.68
N LEU A 59 26.10 19.92 2.52
CA LEU A 59 26.48 21.04 3.39
C LEU A 59 26.92 22.27 2.60
N ALA A 60 27.67 22.09 1.52
CA ALA A 60 28.06 23.20 0.65
C ALA A 60 26.85 23.84 -0.06
N ALA A 61 25.87 23.03 -0.49
CA ALA A 61 24.66 23.54 -1.11
C ALA A 61 23.78 24.34 -0.14
N PHE A 62 23.67 23.91 1.13
CA PHE A 62 22.90 24.63 2.15
C PHE A 62 23.54 25.97 2.55
N LEU A 63 24.87 26.07 2.52
CA LEU A 63 25.60 27.31 2.83
C LEU A 63 25.59 28.34 1.68
N LEU A 64 25.17 27.97 0.47
CA LEU A 64 25.16 28.83 -0.71
C LEU A 64 23.76 29.40 -1.06
N ILE A 65 22.77 29.25 -0.18
CA ILE A 65 21.44 29.83 -0.39
C ILE A 65 21.45 31.26 0.17
N PRO A 66 21.42 32.32 -0.66
CA PRO A 66 21.24 33.69 -0.19
C PRO A 66 19.82 33.85 0.39
N ALA A 67 19.74 34.49 1.56
CA ALA A 67 18.49 34.92 2.15
C ALA A 67 18.14 36.31 1.59
N ASP A 68 17.14 36.37 0.72
CA ASP A 68 16.55 37.65 0.30
C ASP A 68 15.51 38.08 1.34
N GLU A 69 15.89 39.08 2.14
CA GLU A 69 15.01 39.81 3.05
C GLU A 69 14.17 40.86 2.30
N GLU A 70 12.97 41.10 2.85
CA GLU A 70 12.26 42.38 2.89
C GLU A 70 11.66 42.98 1.59
N SER A 71 10.33 43.18 1.61
CA SER A 71 9.73 44.43 1.11
C SER A 71 8.34 44.63 1.74
N THR A 72 8.35 45.36 2.84
CA THR A 72 7.24 46.20 3.31
C THR A 72 7.05 47.43 2.41
N ASP A 73 5.86 48.04 2.54
CA ASP A 73 5.41 49.37 2.11
C ASP A 73 4.80 49.51 0.70
N THR A 74 3.51 49.88 0.54
CA THR A 74 2.72 51.05 0.98
C THR A 74 2.66 52.15 -0.09
N ALA A 75 1.43 52.35 -0.59
CA ALA A 75 0.78 53.59 -1.04
C ALA A 75 1.04 54.25 -2.42
N ALA A 76 -0.11 54.62 -3.00
CA ALA A 76 -0.45 55.87 -3.70
C ALA A 76 0.15 56.12 -5.10
N ALA A 77 -0.62 56.01 -6.19
CA ALA A 77 -1.63 56.94 -6.72
C ALA A 77 -1.06 57.93 -7.76
N SER A 78 -1.54 57.87 -9.02
CA SER A 78 -2.28 58.97 -9.70
C SER A 78 -2.46 58.78 -11.22
N SER A 79 -3.73 58.77 -11.63
CA SER A 79 -4.40 59.43 -12.79
C SER A 79 -3.87 59.32 -14.24
N THR A 80 -4.71 58.90 -15.20
CA THR A 80 -5.68 59.76 -15.92
C THR A 80 -6.58 58.97 -16.91
N ALA A 81 -7.86 59.37 -16.91
CA ALA A 81 -9.05 59.11 -17.73
C ALA A 81 -8.99 58.40 -19.11
N SER A 82 -10.02 57.57 -19.37
CA SER A 82 -10.85 57.65 -20.57
C SER A 82 -12.22 57.00 -20.32
N GLU A 83 -13.29 57.78 -20.48
CA GLU A 83 -14.70 57.41 -20.22
C GLU A 83 -15.37 56.94 -21.53
N PRO A 84 -16.08 55.80 -21.53
CA PRO A 84 -17.09 55.49 -22.54
C PRO A 84 -18.53 55.61 -21.97
N PRO A 85 -19.52 55.89 -22.83
CA PRO A 85 -20.85 56.35 -22.41
C PRO A 85 -21.65 55.32 -21.63
N THR A 86 -22.41 55.81 -20.65
CA THR A 86 -23.41 55.07 -19.89
C THR A 86 -24.60 54.75 -20.78
N ILE A 87 -24.88 53.46 -21.00
CA ILE A 87 -26.13 52.98 -21.58
C ILE A 87 -27.02 52.54 -20.42
N THR A 88 -28.07 53.31 -20.12
CA THR A 88 -29.06 52.97 -19.10
C THR A 88 -30.08 52.01 -19.70
N SER A 89 -29.98 50.73 -19.38
CA SER A 89 -31.01 49.74 -19.70
C SER A 89 -31.94 49.57 -18.50
N THR A 90 -33.08 50.25 -18.52
CA THR A 90 -34.18 50.03 -17.57
C THR A 90 -34.85 48.69 -17.91
N VAL A 91 -34.56 47.65 -17.14
CA VAL A 91 -35.24 46.35 -17.25
C VAL A 91 -36.44 46.35 -16.30
N THR A 92 -37.65 46.33 -16.87
CA THR A 92 -38.91 46.08 -16.15
C THR A 92 -38.91 44.64 -15.64
N GLN A 93 -38.78 44.47 -14.32
CA GLN A 93 -38.79 43.17 -13.65
C GLN A 93 -40.23 42.61 -13.59
N PRO A 94 -40.48 41.38 -14.09
CA PRO A 94 -41.74 40.67 -13.88
C PRO A 94 -41.90 40.26 -12.40
N PRO A 95 -43.13 40.03 -11.89
CA PRO A 95 -43.39 39.77 -10.49
C PRO A 95 -42.66 38.52 -9.97
N PRO A 96 -42.31 38.45 -8.66
CA PRO A 96 -41.56 37.33 -8.08
C PRO A 96 -42.28 35.99 -8.30
N ALA A 97 -41.63 35.08 -9.03
CA ALA A 97 -42.01 33.68 -9.04
C ALA A 97 -41.60 33.05 -7.71
N THR A 98 -42.56 32.40 -7.04
CA THR A 98 -42.34 31.57 -5.85
C THR A 98 -41.19 30.59 -6.10
N PRO A 99 -40.18 30.48 -5.24
CA PRO A 99 -39.12 29.49 -5.41
C PRO A 99 -39.73 28.09 -5.22
N THR A 100 -39.86 27.34 -6.30
CA THR A 100 -40.01 25.89 -6.23
C THR A 100 -38.66 25.32 -5.79
N THR A 101 -38.55 24.97 -4.51
CA THR A 101 -37.43 24.20 -3.97
C THR A 101 -37.38 22.86 -4.69
N SER A 102 -36.54 22.76 -5.72
CA SER A 102 -36.20 21.49 -6.35
C SER A 102 -35.27 20.76 -5.38
N THR A 103 -35.84 19.85 -4.59
CA THR A 103 -35.06 18.92 -3.76
C THR A 103 -34.18 18.10 -4.70
N PRO A 104 -32.84 18.20 -4.63
CA PRO A 104 -31.97 17.36 -5.44
C PRO A 104 -32.25 15.89 -5.12
N PRO A 105 -32.25 15.00 -6.13
CA PRO A 105 -32.43 13.58 -5.88
C PRO A 105 -31.35 13.08 -4.89
N PRO A 106 -31.70 12.17 -3.97
CA PRO A 106 -30.73 11.63 -3.04
C PRO A 106 -29.56 11.00 -3.81
N PRO A 107 -28.31 11.16 -3.35
CA PRO A 107 -27.16 10.57 -4.03
C PRO A 107 -27.36 9.06 -4.12
N THR A 108 -27.24 8.52 -5.33
CA THR A 108 -27.26 7.08 -5.58
C THR A 108 -26.02 6.47 -4.94
N VAL A 109 -26.13 5.95 -3.72
CA VAL A 109 -25.03 5.23 -3.07
C VAL A 109 -24.81 3.93 -3.86
N PRO A 110 -23.61 3.67 -4.42
CA PRO A 110 -23.33 2.39 -5.06
C PRO A 110 -23.62 1.24 -4.09
N ASN A 111 -24.36 0.23 -4.54
CA ASN A 111 -24.63 -0.98 -3.75
C ASN A 111 -23.33 -1.80 -3.63
N ARG A 112 -22.44 -1.40 -2.73
CA ARG A 112 -21.16 -2.06 -2.42
C ARG A 112 -21.28 -2.72 -1.03
N PRO A 113 -20.70 -3.92 -0.84
CA PRO A 113 -20.61 -4.51 0.49
C PRO A 113 -19.98 -3.52 1.48
N ALA A 114 -20.64 -3.30 2.61
CA ALA A 114 -20.11 -2.42 3.64
C ALA A 114 -18.94 -3.11 4.37
N PRO A 115 -17.89 -2.36 4.74
CA PRO A 115 -16.85 -2.89 5.60
C PRO A 115 -17.36 -3.30 6.97
N THR A 116 -16.83 -4.41 7.48
CA THR A 116 -17.12 -4.94 8.83
C THR A 116 -16.12 -4.47 9.89
N VAL A 117 -15.08 -3.74 9.48
CA VAL A 117 -14.05 -3.19 10.39
C VAL A 117 -14.62 -1.96 11.11
N ALA A 118 -14.50 -1.92 12.45
CA ALA A 118 -15.05 -0.84 13.26
C ALA A 118 -14.42 0.52 12.91
N GLY A 119 -15.26 1.55 12.79
CA GLY A 119 -14.81 2.91 12.43
C GLY A 119 -14.35 3.05 10.98
N ALA A 120 -14.67 2.08 10.12
CA ALA A 120 -14.41 2.14 8.70
C ALA A 120 -15.69 2.28 7.87
N ASP A 121 -15.58 2.93 6.73
CA ASP A 121 -16.58 3.03 5.67
C ASP A 121 -15.97 2.58 4.33
N TRP A 122 -16.73 2.72 3.26
CA TRP A 122 -16.36 2.26 1.92
C TRP A 122 -15.11 2.93 1.33
N GLN A 123 -14.57 4.00 1.94
CA GLN A 123 -13.30 4.61 1.53
C GLN A 123 -12.14 4.32 2.51
N GLY A 124 -12.36 3.57 3.60
CA GLY A 124 -11.31 3.29 4.59
C GLY A 124 -11.74 3.68 6.00
N PHE A 125 -10.78 4.07 6.85
CA PHE A 125 -11.10 4.48 8.22
C PHE A 125 -11.65 5.92 8.24
N VAL A 126 -12.73 6.16 8.98
CA VAL A 126 -13.30 7.50 9.19
C VAL A 126 -12.30 8.39 9.92
N THR A 127 -11.52 7.81 10.83
CA THR A 127 -10.38 8.45 11.47
C THR A 127 -9.12 7.63 11.15
N GLY A 128 -8.37 8.03 10.14
CA GLY A 128 -7.09 7.43 9.80
C GLY A 128 -6.86 7.28 8.29
N PRO A 129 -6.22 6.21 7.82
CA PRO A 129 -5.94 6.05 6.39
C PRO A 129 -7.26 5.88 5.63
N ARG A 130 -7.42 6.69 4.59
CA ARG A 130 -8.60 6.77 3.72
C ARG A 130 -8.15 6.92 2.28
N CYS A 131 -8.93 6.39 1.35
CA CYS A 131 -8.76 6.62 -0.08
C CYS A 131 -8.87 8.11 -0.43
N ASN A 132 -8.07 8.53 -1.41
CA ASN A 132 -7.80 9.92 -1.73
C ASN A 132 -8.97 10.61 -2.42
N ALA A 133 -9.55 9.98 -3.44
CA ALA A 133 -10.71 10.53 -4.14
C ALA A 133 -12.00 10.05 -3.51
N ALA A 134 -13.06 10.88 -3.60
CA ALA A 134 -14.42 10.49 -3.23
C ALA A 134 -14.77 9.15 -3.89
N ASP A 135 -14.59 9.03 -5.20
CA ASP A 135 -14.98 7.82 -5.93
C ASP A 135 -13.97 6.66 -5.87
N ASP A 136 -12.92 6.76 -5.06
CA ASP A 136 -11.96 5.68 -4.84
C ASP A 136 -12.42 4.79 -3.69
N PRO A 137 -12.88 3.56 -3.94
CA PRO A 137 -13.36 2.72 -2.88
C PRO A 137 -12.24 1.85 -2.30
N ALA A 138 -12.33 1.58 -0.99
CA ALA A 138 -11.52 0.57 -0.34
C ALA A 138 -11.91 -0.83 -0.84
N VAL A 139 -10.91 -1.61 -1.25
CA VAL A 139 -11.07 -3.03 -1.63
C VAL A 139 -10.58 -3.98 -0.55
N ALA A 140 -9.74 -3.49 0.37
CA ALA A 140 -9.40 -4.18 1.60
C ALA A 140 -9.12 -3.18 2.72
N ILE A 141 -9.50 -3.54 3.95
CA ILE A 141 -9.31 -2.74 5.16
C ILE A 141 -8.79 -3.68 6.24
N GLY A 142 -7.68 -3.31 6.87
CA GLY A 142 -7.06 -4.06 7.95
C GLY A 142 -6.77 -3.19 9.16
N GLN A 143 -7.01 -3.74 10.35
CA GLN A 143 -6.69 -3.12 11.62
C GLN A 143 -5.85 -4.09 12.46
N THR A 144 -4.71 -3.61 12.96
CA THR A 144 -3.88 -4.31 13.95
C THR A 144 -3.95 -3.56 15.29
N SER A 145 -3.16 -3.99 16.28
CA SER A 145 -3.02 -3.26 17.55
C SER A 145 -2.29 -1.91 17.41
N ARG A 146 -1.50 -1.75 16.34
CA ARG A 146 -0.64 -0.58 16.11
C ARG A 146 -0.98 0.20 14.86
N SER A 147 -1.39 -0.51 13.81
CA SER A 147 -1.46 0.01 12.45
C SER A 147 -2.85 -0.15 11.87
N ARG A 148 -3.19 0.75 10.95
CA ARG A 148 -4.38 0.70 10.09
C ARG A 148 -3.93 0.71 8.65
N VAL A 149 -4.54 -0.13 7.82
CA VAL A 149 -4.20 -0.25 6.40
C VAL A 149 -5.45 -0.29 5.54
N VAL A 150 -5.37 0.35 4.38
CA VAL A 150 -6.41 0.35 3.36
C VAL A 150 -5.77 0.11 2.00
N ILE A 151 -6.33 -0.81 1.23
CA ILE A 151 -6.07 -0.93 -0.19
C ILE A 151 -7.21 -0.26 -0.92
N CYS A 152 -6.89 0.77 -1.68
CA CYS A 152 -7.83 1.60 -2.42
C CYS A 152 -7.77 1.26 -3.90
N GLN A 153 -8.92 1.29 -4.57
CA GLN A 153 -8.99 1.24 -6.03
C GLN A 153 -9.12 2.63 -6.61
N VAL A 154 -8.40 2.91 -7.69
CA VAL A 154 -8.53 4.19 -8.39
C VAL A 154 -9.83 4.18 -9.20
N GLY A 155 -10.81 4.97 -8.74
CA GLY A 155 -12.17 4.98 -9.26
C GLY A 155 -12.72 3.56 -9.48
N ASN A 156 -13.24 3.33 -10.69
CA ASN A 156 -13.74 2.03 -11.11
C ASN A 156 -12.70 1.17 -11.87
N GLN A 157 -11.40 1.50 -11.76
CA GLN A 157 -10.34 0.79 -12.50
C GLN A 157 -9.90 -0.47 -11.74
N THR A 158 -10.52 -1.61 -12.06
CA THR A 158 -10.19 -2.90 -11.45
C THR A 158 -8.69 -3.20 -11.55
N GLY A 159 -8.10 -3.59 -10.42
CA GLY A 159 -6.67 -3.95 -10.33
C GLY A 159 -5.71 -2.76 -10.28
N ARG A 160 -6.20 -1.52 -10.46
CA ARG A 160 -5.39 -0.33 -10.25
C ARG A 160 -5.56 0.14 -8.82
N TRP A 161 -4.63 -0.31 -7.97
CA TRP A 161 -4.69 -0.06 -6.54
C TRP A 161 -3.59 0.89 -6.06
N TYR A 162 -3.83 1.46 -4.89
CA TYR A 162 -2.82 2.10 -4.04
C TYR A 162 -3.06 1.71 -2.58
N TYR A 163 -2.00 1.70 -1.80
CA TYR A 163 -2.00 1.36 -0.38
C TYR A 163 -1.96 2.64 0.45
N LYS A 164 -2.74 2.68 1.53
CA LYS A 164 -2.67 3.70 2.59
C LYS A 164 -2.40 2.99 3.90
N GLY A 165 -1.29 3.31 4.55
CA GLY A 165 -0.95 2.81 5.88
C GLY A 165 -0.85 3.96 6.87
N GLN A 166 -1.24 3.70 8.11
CA GLN A 166 -0.98 4.60 9.23
C GLN A 166 -0.54 3.78 10.44
N ALA A 167 0.57 4.20 11.04
CA ALA A 167 1.13 3.69 12.28
C ALA A 167 1.47 4.90 13.19
N PRO A 168 1.86 4.69 14.46
CA PRO A 168 2.25 5.77 15.36
C PRO A 168 3.39 6.64 14.81
N GLU A 169 4.27 6.06 13.99
CA GLU A 169 5.39 6.73 13.35
C GLU A 169 4.96 7.66 12.20
N GLY A 170 3.74 7.49 11.68
CA GLY A 170 3.19 8.30 10.60
C GLY A 170 2.37 7.51 9.59
N GLY A 171 1.96 8.20 8.52
CA GLY A 171 1.24 7.62 7.40
C GLY A 171 2.12 7.44 6.17
N ILE A 172 1.79 6.46 5.34
CA ILE A 172 2.44 6.24 4.04
C ILE A 172 1.41 5.88 2.97
N GLU A 173 1.68 6.31 1.74
CA GLU A 173 0.96 5.88 0.56
C GLU A 173 1.91 5.21 -0.43
N LEU A 174 1.52 4.04 -0.94
CA LEU A 174 2.33 3.29 -1.90
C LEU A 174 1.49 2.95 -3.12
N GLN A 175 2.07 3.16 -4.30
CA GLN A 175 1.39 2.92 -5.55
C GLN A 175 1.51 1.45 -5.98
N PHE A 176 0.53 0.99 -6.75
CA PHE A 176 0.55 -0.29 -7.44
C PHE A 176 0.76 -1.54 -6.54
N PRO A 177 0.01 -1.72 -5.43
CA PRO A 177 -0.05 -3.00 -4.77
C PRO A 177 -0.44 -4.11 -5.76
N THR A 178 0.20 -5.26 -5.67
CA THR A 178 -0.21 -6.46 -6.39
C THR A 178 -0.97 -7.38 -5.45
N ARG A 179 -1.80 -8.29 -5.98
CA ARG A 179 -2.53 -9.28 -5.18
C ARG A 179 -2.10 -10.69 -5.54
N VAL A 180 -1.81 -11.48 -4.52
CA VAL A 180 -1.48 -12.91 -4.63
C VAL A 180 -2.36 -13.66 -3.63
N GLY A 181 -3.31 -14.45 -4.15
CA GLY A 181 -4.36 -15.03 -3.31
C GLY A 181 -5.13 -13.93 -2.57
N ASN A 182 -5.23 -14.02 -1.25
CA ASN A 182 -5.88 -13.02 -0.40
C ASN A 182 -4.94 -11.94 0.15
N THR A 183 -3.68 -11.94 -0.28
CA THR A 183 -2.65 -11.03 0.22
C THR A 183 -2.37 -9.94 -0.80
N PHE A 184 -2.34 -8.69 -0.34
CA PHE A 184 -1.85 -7.57 -1.13
C PHE A 184 -0.39 -7.29 -0.77
N GLU A 185 0.44 -7.04 -1.78
CA GLU A 185 1.82 -6.66 -1.62
C GLU A 185 2.04 -5.25 -2.19
N ALA A 186 2.34 -4.29 -1.32
CA ALA A 186 2.82 -2.96 -1.71
C ALA A 186 4.34 -2.87 -1.49
N ARG A 187 5.02 -1.99 -2.23
CA ARG A 187 6.48 -1.86 -2.16
C ARG A 187 6.93 -0.40 -1.99
N ASN A 188 7.96 -0.22 -1.17
CA ASN A 188 8.74 1.01 -1.08
C ASN A 188 10.23 0.64 -1.20
N GLY A 189 10.79 0.76 -2.40
CA GLY A 189 12.14 0.26 -2.69
C GLY A 189 12.26 -1.25 -2.39
N ALA A 190 13.14 -1.60 -1.45
CA ALA A 190 13.36 -2.98 -1.00
C ALA A 190 12.35 -3.45 0.07
N VAL A 191 11.56 -2.53 0.65
CA VAL A 191 10.58 -2.85 1.70
C VAL A 191 9.29 -3.34 1.06
N ARG A 192 8.79 -4.49 1.51
CA ARG A 192 7.52 -5.09 1.10
C ARG A 192 6.53 -5.06 2.26
N TYR A 193 5.32 -4.59 1.97
CA TYR A 193 4.18 -4.55 2.89
C TYR A 193 3.18 -5.60 2.44
N LEU A 194 3.09 -6.69 3.19
CA LEU A 194 2.21 -7.83 2.92
C LEU A 194 0.98 -7.69 3.81
N VAL A 195 -0.14 -7.32 3.20
CA VAL A 195 -1.45 -7.18 3.85
C VAL A 195 -2.25 -8.44 3.58
N SER A 196 -2.44 -9.27 4.59
CA SER A 196 -3.23 -10.49 4.51
C SER A 196 -4.39 -10.45 5.51
N PRO A 197 -5.38 -11.36 5.41
CA PRO A 197 -6.44 -11.43 6.41
C PRO A 197 -5.96 -11.74 7.83
N SER A 198 -4.77 -12.33 7.99
CA SER A 198 -4.23 -12.76 9.29
C SER A 198 -3.14 -11.84 9.84
N SER A 199 -2.40 -11.11 9.00
CA SER A 199 -1.36 -10.19 9.46
C SER A 199 -1.03 -9.07 8.45
N LEU A 200 -0.48 -7.99 9.00
CA LEU A 200 0.36 -7.04 8.27
C LEU A 200 1.83 -7.40 8.53
N THR A 201 2.52 -7.86 7.49
CA THR A 201 3.96 -8.17 7.58
C THR A 201 4.77 -7.20 6.74
N ILE A 202 5.76 -6.56 7.34
CA ILE A 202 6.68 -5.66 6.67
C ILE A 202 8.06 -6.33 6.64
N THR A 203 8.63 -6.45 5.44
CA THR A 203 9.93 -7.12 5.24
C THR A 203 10.86 -6.28 4.39
N GLU A 204 12.15 -6.41 4.62
CA GLU A 204 13.20 -5.80 3.79
C GLU A 204 14.35 -6.79 3.63
N GLY A 205 14.78 -7.06 2.40
CA GLY A 205 15.92 -7.95 2.13
C GLY A 205 15.81 -9.36 2.74
N GLY A 206 14.58 -9.86 2.98
CA GLY A 206 14.32 -11.16 3.63
C GLY A 206 14.24 -11.11 5.16
N SER A 207 14.53 -9.96 5.79
CA SER A 207 14.32 -9.75 7.23
C SER A 207 12.92 -9.21 7.51
N VAL A 208 12.28 -9.66 8.59
CA VAL A 208 10.99 -9.16 9.04
C VAL A 208 11.22 -7.92 9.91
N LEU A 209 10.77 -6.76 9.43
CA LEU A 209 10.83 -5.49 10.16
C LEU A 209 9.65 -5.37 11.13
N ALA A 210 8.48 -5.84 10.71
CA ALA A 210 7.28 -5.90 11.54
C ALA A 210 6.42 -7.10 11.14
N ASN A 211 5.79 -7.74 12.13
CA ASN A 211 4.76 -8.74 11.93
C ASN A 211 3.63 -8.47 12.93
N GLU A 212 2.55 -7.87 12.45
CA GLU A 212 1.42 -7.43 13.26
C GLU A 212 0.20 -8.31 12.99
N PRO A 213 -0.34 -9.00 14.01
CA PRO A 213 -1.58 -9.75 13.85
C PRO A 213 -2.74 -8.86 13.42
N MET A 214 -3.54 -9.34 12.47
CA MET A 214 -4.74 -8.66 12.01
C MET A 214 -5.87 -8.90 13.03
N LEU A 215 -6.29 -7.83 13.71
CA LEU A 215 -7.39 -7.89 14.68
C LEU A 215 -8.75 -7.79 14.00
N ALA A 216 -8.83 -7.07 12.88
CA ALA A 216 -10.00 -7.02 12.04
C ALA A 216 -9.59 -6.87 10.58
N TYR A 217 -10.29 -7.58 9.70
CA TYR A 217 -10.06 -7.54 8.26
C TYR A 217 -11.38 -7.57 7.51
N TRP A 218 -11.43 -6.80 6.43
CA TRP A 218 -12.50 -6.85 5.45
C TRP A 218 -11.92 -6.71 4.05
N SER A 219 -12.55 -7.38 3.08
CA SER A 219 -12.19 -7.28 1.67
C SER A 219 -13.44 -7.41 0.81
N SER A 220 -13.54 -6.59 -0.24
CA SER A 220 -14.59 -6.70 -1.25
C SER A 220 -14.27 -7.74 -2.32
N LEU A 221 -13.03 -8.28 -2.35
CA LEU A 221 -12.54 -9.25 -3.34
C LEU A 221 -12.64 -10.70 -2.84
N GLY A 222 -13.69 -11.01 -2.07
CA GLY A 222 -13.93 -12.33 -1.49
C GLY A 222 -14.01 -13.45 -2.53
#